data_AF-A0A7W8NK42-F1
#
_entry.id   AF-A0A7W8NK42-F1
#
_cell.length_a   1.000
_cell.length_b   1.000
_cell.length_c   1.000
_cell.angle_alpha   90.00
_cell.angle_beta   90.00
_cell.angle_gamma   90.00
#
_symmetry.space_group_name_H-M   'P 1'
#
loop_
_entity.id
_entity.type
_entity.pdbx_description
1 polymer ?
#
loop_
_entity_poly.entity_id
_entity_poly.type
_entity_poly.pdbx_seq_one_letter_code
_entity_poly.pdbx_strand_id
1 'polypeptide(L)'
;MQDSPSFQSRVQPWMNACFGAELAADHAERNHRFLEESLELAQACGATAGEAHQLVDYVFGKEAGDKKQEVGGVMVTLAALCLAHELDMHAAGDEELDLIWAKVDAIRAKRAAKPNFSNSK
;
A
#
# COMPACT_ATOMS: atom_id res chain seq x y z
N MET A 1 9.43 24.07 -18.86
CA MET A 1 9.76 22.85 -18.10
C MET A 1 8.61 21.89 -18.33
N GLN A 2 8.89 20.66 -18.75
CA GLN A 2 7.88 19.60 -18.65
C GLN A 2 7.90 19.15 -17.19
N ASP A 3 6.80 19.37 -16.48
CA ASP A 3 6.65 18.81 -15.13
C ASP A 3 6.64 17.29 -15.24
N SER A 4 7.51 16.65 -14.46
CA SER A 4 7.49 15.19 -14.37
C SER A 4 6.18 14.75 -13.69
N PRO A 5 5.57 13.64 -14.13
CA PRO A 5 4.33 13.16 -13.52
C PRO A 5 4.55 12.86 -12.03
N SER A 6 3.54 13.15 -11.21
CA SER A 6 3.59 12.83 -9.78
C SER A 6 3.78 11.32 -9.56
N PHE A 7 4.33 10.94 -8.41
CA PHE A 7 4.44 9.54 -7.99
C PHE A 7 3.11 8.80 -8.13
N GLN A 8 2.03 9.37 -7.59
CA GLN A 8 0.69 8.77 -7.67
C GLN A 8 0.23 8.58 -9.13
N SER A 9 0.51 9.54 -10.01
CA SER A 9 0.20 9.43 -11.44
C SER A 9 0.99 8.32 -12.14
N ARG A 10 2.21 8.00 -11.67
CA ARG A 10 3.04 6.90 -12.20
C ARG A 10 2.62 5.51 -11.70
N VAL A 11 1.95 5.42 -10.55
CA VAL A 11 1.44 4.14 -10.01
C VAL A 11 0.30 3.58 -10.88
N GLN A 12 -0.57 4.43 -11.42
CA GLN A 12 -1.75 3.97 -12.19
C GLN A 12 -1.38 3.16 -13.45
N PRO A 13 -0.42 3.57 -14.30
CA PRO A 13 0.04 2.75 -15.42
C PRO A 13 0.60 1.39 -14.98
N TRP A 14 1.36 1.33 -13.88
CA TRP A 14 1.89 0.07 -13.35
C TRP A 14 0.77 -0.86 -12.88
N MET A 15 -0.21 -0.31 -12.14
CA MET A 15 -1.40 -1.02 -11.70
C MET A 15 -2.15 -1.65 -12.89
N ASN A 16 -2.37 -0.86 -13.95
CA ASN A 16 -3.04 -1.34 -15.16
C ASN A 16 -2.22 -2.42 -15.89
N ALA A 17 -0.90 -2.25 -15.96
CA ALA A 17 -0.01 -3.25 -16.54
C ALA A 17 -0.07 -4.57 -15.75
N CYS A 18 0.00 -4.53 -14.42
CA CYS A 18 0.00 -5.75 -13.61
C CYS A 18 -1.37 -6.45 -13.53
N PHE A 19 -2.45 -5.67 -13.43
CA PHE A 19 -3.74 -6.19 -12.96
C PHE A 19 -4.91 -5.97 -13.93
N GLY A 20 -4.75 -5.13 -14.95
CA GLY A 20 -5.87 -4.66 -15.78
C GLY A 20 -6.76 -3.67 -15.04
N ALA A 21 -7.68 -3.03 -15.76
CA ALA A 21 -8.47 -1.91 -15.23
C ALA A 21 -9.42 -2.32 -14.08
N GLU A 22 -10.02 -3.51 -14.16
CA GLU A 22 -10.98 -3.99 -13.16
C GLU A 22 -10.33 -4.25 -11.80
N LEU A 23 -9.27 -5.07 -11.77
CA LEU A 23 -8.57 -5.38 -10.52
C LEU A 23 -7.74 -4.20 -10.01
N ALA A 24 -7.33 -3.28 -10.88
CA ALA A 24 -6.71 -2.02 -10.45
C ALA A 24 -7.70 -1.12 -9.70
N ALA A 25 -9.00 -1.23 -10.01
CA ALA A 25 -10.07 -0.46 -9.38
C ALA A 25 -10.78 -1.21 -8.23
N ASP A 26 -10.34 -2.41 -7.86
CA ASP A 26 -10.92 -3.16 -6.74
C ASP A 26 -10.57 -2.50 -5.40
N HIS A 27 -11.53 -1.78 -4.83
CA HIS A 27 -11.34 -1.03 -3.59
C HIS A 27 -11.00 -1.93 -2.38
N ALA A 28 -11.53 -3.15 -2.31
CA ALA A 28 -11.29 -4.05 -1.18
C ALA A 28 -9.86 -4.60 -1.25
N GLU A 29 -9.42 -5.03 -2.43
CA GLU A 29 -8.04 -5.48 -2.65
C GLU A 29 -7.04 -4.34 -2.41
N ARG A 30 -7.33 -3.11 -2.87
CA ARG A 30 -6.45 -1.96 -2.62
C ARG A 30 -6.34 -1.62 -1.14
N ASN A 31 -7.45 -1.71 -0.41
CA ASN A 31 -7.46 -1.51 1.03
C ASN A 31 -6.63 -2.58 1.76
N HIS A 32 -6.81 -3.86 1.44
CA HIS A 32 -6.04 -4.94 2.06
C HIS A 32 -4.55 -4.85 1.74
N ARG A 33 -4.18 -4.53 0.50
CA ARG A 33 -2.77 -4.33 0.13
C ARG A 33 -2.14 -3.16 0.88
N PHE A 34 -2.84 -2.04 1.03
CA PHE A 34 -2.33 -0.93 1.83
C PHE A 34 -2.13 -1.31 3.30
N LEU A 35 -3.07 -2.06 3.89
CA LEU A 35 -2.96 -2.53 5.27
C LEU A 35 -1.77 -3.48 5.44
N GLU A 36 -1.56 -4.39 4.49
CA GLU A 36 -0.43 -5.33 4.49
C GLU A 36 0.91 -4.61 4.49
N GLU A 37 1.14 -3.68 3.56
CA GLU A 37 2.38 -2.89 3.49
C GLU A 37 2.58 -2.02 4.74
N SER A 38 1.49 -1.47 5.30
CA SER A 38 1.56 -0.68 6.52
C SER A 38 2.01 -1.53 7.72
N LEU A 39 1.54 -2.79 7.79
CA LEU A 39 1.95 -3.74 8.81
C LEU A 39 3.38 -4.23 8.60
N GLU A 40 3.80 -4.46 7.36
CA GLU A 40 5.18 -4.83 7.01
C GLU A 40 6.17 -3.72 7.40
N LEU A 41 5.83 -2.45 7.12
CA LEU A 41 6.63 -1.30 7.56
C LEU A 41 6.67 -1.19 9.09
N ALA A 42 5.53 -1.32 9.77
CA ALA A 42 5.48 -1.30 11.23
C ALA A 42 6.34 -2.42 11.84
N GLN A 43 6.28 -3.63 11.28
CA GLN A 43 7.11 -4.76 11.68
C GLN A 43 8.61 -4.47 11.46
N ALA A 44 8.98 -3.88 10.32
CA ALA A 44 10.36 -3.50 10.03
C ALA A 44 10.90 -2.44 11.01
N CYS A 45 10.02 -1.56 11.51
CA CYS A 45 10.32 -0.60 12.57
C CYS A 45 10.30 -1.20 13.99
N GLY A 46 10.05 -2.50 14.13
CA GLY A 46 10.12 -3.22 15.40
C GLY A 46 8.79 -3.41 16.14
N ALA A 47 7.65 -3.06 15.53
CA ALA A 47 6.35 -3.32 16.12
C ALA A 47 6.07 -4.83 16.22
N THR A 48 5.47 -5.25 17.33
CA THR A 48 4.99 -6.62 17.52
C THR A 48 3.57 -6.78 16.99
N ALA A 49 3.19 -8.03 16.68
CA ALA A 49 1.81 -8.34 16.33
C ALA A 49 0.81 -7.99 17.45
N GLY A 50 1.24 -8.07 18.71
CA GLY A 50 0.41 -7.69 19.87
C GLY A 50 0.09 -6.20 19.87
N GLU A 51 1.09 -5.34 19.65
CA GLU A 51 0.91 -3.89 19.54
C GLU A 51 0.03 -3.54 18.33
N ALA A 52 0.23 -4.21 17.20
CA ALA A 52 -0.62 -4.03 16.02
C ALA A 52 -2.09 -4.37 16.31
N HIS A 53 -2.38 -5.49 16.98
CA HIS A 53 -3.75 -5.86 17.35
C HIS A 53 -4.39 -4.87 18.34
N GLN A 54 -3.63 -4.34 19.31
CA GLN A 54 -4.13 -3.30 20.21
C GLN A 54 -4.54 -2.03 19.45
N LEU A 55 -3.79 -1.64 18.42
CA LEU A 55 -4.14 -0.52 17.56
C LEU A 55 -5.38 -0.82 16.70
N VAL A 56 -5.54 -2.05 16.23
CA VAL A 56 -6.76 -2.48 15.53
C VAL A 56 -7.98 -2.28 16.45
N ASP A 57 -7.95 -2.81 17.67
CA ASP A 57 -9.07 -2.65 18.62
C ASP A 57 -9.36 -1.18 18.92
N TYR A 58 -8.31 -0.36 19.09
CA TYR A 58 -8.45 1.06 19.37
C TYR A 58 -9.05 1.87 18.21
N VAL A 59 -8.63 1.60 16.97
CA VAL A 59 -9.10 2.33 15.78
C VAL A 59 -10.51 1.89 15.40
N PHE A 60 -10.78 0.58 15.36
CA PHE A 60 -12.08 0.04 14.98
C PHE A 60 -13.14 0.14 16.10
N GLY A 61 -12.73 0.47 17.33
CA GLY A 61 -13.64 0.85 18.42
C GLY A 61 -14.23 2.26 18.32
N LYS A 62 -13.85 3.04 17.29
CA LYS A 62 -14.32 4.41 17.06
C LYS A 62 -15.22 4.50 15.83
N GLU A 63 -15.93 5.62 15.72
CA GLU A 63 -16.61 5.97 14.46
C GLU A 63 -15.58 6.19 13.34
N ALA A 64 -15.89 5.70 12.14
CA ALA A 64 -15.01 5.84 10.99
C ALA A 64 -14.86 7.31 10.57
N GLY A 65 -13.62 7.73 10.29
CA GLY A 65 -13.31 9.07 9.80
C GLY A 65 -13.60 9.26 8.31
N ASP A 66 -13.48 10.51 7.85
CA ASP A 66 -13.58 10.85 6.43
C ASP A 66 -12.32 10.41 5.67
N LYS A 67 -12.51 9.82 4.48
CA LYS A 67 -11.41 9.26 3.68
C LYS A 67 -10.31 10.27 3.38
N LYS A 68 -10.66 11.52 3.07
CA LYS A 68 -9.65 12.55 2.75
C LYS A 68 -8.82 12.90 3.98
N GLN A 69 -9.46 12.98 5.14
CA GLN A 69 -8.77 13.21 6.41
C GLN A 69 -7.82 12.06 6.74
N GLU A 70 -8.27 10.80 6.61
CA GLU A 70 -7.44 9.64 6.94
C GLU A 70 -6.25 9.48 5.98
N VAL A 71 -6.42 9.79 4.68
CA VAL A 71 -5.29 9.87 3.74
C VAL A 71 -4.25 10.90 4.20
N GLY A 72 -4.69 12.08 4.64
CA GLY A 72 -3.79 13.10 5.18
C GLY A 72 -3.07 12.65 6.46
N GLY A 73 -3.79 11.96 7.35
CA GLY A 73 -3.22 11.38 8.57
C GLY A 73 -2.11 10.38 8.27
N VAL A 74 -2.38 9.43 7.36
CA VAL A 74 -1.40 8.43 6.90
C VAL A 74 -0.17 9.10 6.29
N MET A 75 -0.33 10.11 5.43
CA MET A 75 0.81 10.78 4.80
C MET A 75 1.71 11.47 5.85
N VAL A 76 1.12 12.15 6.83
CA VAL A 76 1.87 12.83 7.89
C VAL A 76 2.60 11.83 8.78
N THR A 77 1.95 10.74 9.17
CA THR A 77 2.58 9.74 10.06
C THR A 77 3.64 8.93 9.34
N LEU A 78 3.45 8.60 8.05
CA LEU A 78 4.49 7.97 7.23
C LEU A 78 5.73 8.88 7.14
N ALA A 79 5.55 10.17 6.83
CA ALA A 79 6.66 11.11 6.77
C ALA A 79 7.40 11.22 8.12
N ALA A 80 6.66 11.29 9.23
CA ALA A 80 7.25 11.33 10.56
C ALA A 80 8.02 10.06 10.91
N LEU A 81 7.50 8.88 10.55
CA LEU A 81 8.17 7.60 10.76
C LEU A 81 9.45 7.52 9.93
N CYS A 82 9.40 7.89 8.66
CA CYS A 82 10.58 7.93 7.79
C CYS A 82 11.65 8.88 8.34
N LEU A 83 11.27 10.07 8.81
CA LEU A 83 12.21 11.00 9.46
C LEU A 83 12.85 10.40 10.72
N ALA A 84 12.08 9.71 11.55
CA ALA A 84 12.59 9.05 12.76
C ALA A 84 13.57 7.89 12.46
N HIS A 85 13.46 7.29 11.27
CA HIS A 85 14.34 6.22 10.78
C HIS A 85 15.37 6.67 9.74
N GLU A 86 15.52 7.99 9.53
CA GLU A 86 16.46 8.58 8.55
C GLU A 86 16.24 8.09 7.10
N LEU A 87 14.98 7.84 6.73
CA LEU A 87 14.57 7.40 5.39
C LEU A 87 14.01 8.56 4.57
N ASP A 88 14.38 8.63 3.28
CA ASP A 88 13.69 9.46 2.31
C ASP A 88 12.49 8.70 1.72
N MET A 89 11.28 9.09 2.13
CA MET A 89 10.05 8.41 1.72
C MET A 89 9.79 8.50 0.20
N HIS A 90 10.26 9.57 -0.46
CA HIS A 90 10.06 9.74 -1.89
C HIS A 90 11.03 8.89 -2.68
N ALA A 91 12.31 8.91 -2.30
CA ALA A 91 13.32 8.05 -2.93
C ALA A 91 12.96 6.56 -2.78
N ALA A 92 12.56 6.12 -1.58
CA ALA A 92 12.16 4.74 -1.34
C ALA A 92 10.93 4.34 -2.20
N GLY A 93 9.95 5.23 -2.33
CA GLY A 93 8.78 4.99 -3.18
C GLY A 93 9.15 4.87 -4.66
N ASP A 94 9.99 5.78 -5.16
CA ASP A 94 10.44 5.76 -6.56
C ASP A 94 11.27 4.51 -6.89
N GLU A 95 12.20 4.13 -6.00
CA GLU A 95 13.01 2.91 -6.14
C GLU A 95 12.15 1.65 -6.17
N GLU A 96 11.15 1.54 -5.28
CA GLU A 96 10.25 0.40 -5.27
C GLU A 96 9.38 0.36 -6.53
N LEU A 97 8.87 1.50 -6.99
CA LEU A 97 8.07 1.57 -8.22
C LEU A 97 8.87 1.11 -9.44
N ASP A 98 10.13 1.52 -9.55
CA ASP A 98 11.02 1.09 -10.64
C ASP A 98 11.34 -0.42 -10.55
N LEU A 99 11.52 -0.93 -9.33
CA LEU A 99 11.78 -2.34 -9.05
C LEU A 99 10.58 -3.24 -9.38
N ILE A 100 9.35 -2.85 -9.03
CA ILE A 100 8.15 -3.64 -9.33
C ILE A 100 7.75 -3.58 -10.81
N TRP A 101 8.15 -2.53 -11.52
CA TRP A 101 8.04 -2.48 -12.99
C TRP A 101 8.85 -3.58 -13.67
N ALA A 102 10.05 -3.89 -13.16
CA ALA A 102 10.85 -5.00 -13.67
C ALA A 102 10.25 -6.39 -13.36
N LYS A 103 9.22 -6.47 -12.52
CA LYS A 103 8.60 -7.72 -12.04
C LYS A 103 7.19 -7.98 -12.57
N VAL A 104 6.70 -7.19 -13.53
CA VAL A 104 5.31 -7.29 -14.05
C VAL A 104 4.93 -8.72 -14.44
N ASP A 105 5.77 -9.42 -15.20
CA ASP A 105 5.45 -10.78 -15.67
C ASP A 105 5.43 -11.80 -14.53
N ALA A 106 6.35 -11.68 -13.56
CA ALA A 106 6.36 -12.53 -12.38
C ALA A 106 5.13 -12.29 -11.48
N ILE A 107 4.71 -11.03 -11.33
CA ILE A 107 3.50 -10.65 -10.58
C ILE A 107 2.26 -11.26 -11.23
N ARG A 108 2.15 -11.16 -12.56
CA ARG A 108 1.04 -11.77 -13.34
C ARG A 108 1.02 -13.29 -13.17
N ALA A 109 2.17 -13.96 -13.31
CA ALA A 109 2.28 -15.41 -13.16
C ALA A 109 1.90 -15.88 -11.74
N LYS A 110 2.39 -15.20 -10.70
CA LYS A 110 2.05 -15.51 -9.30
C LYS A 110 0.54 -15.38 -9.04
N ARG A 111 -0.13 -14.40 -9.65
CA ARG A 111 -1.58 -14.25 -9.52
C ARG A 111 -2.36 -15.32 -10.28
N ALA A 112 -1.95 -15.65 -11.51
CA ALA A 112 -2.59 -16.73 -12.27
C ALA A 112 -2.53 -18.08 -11.53
N ALA A 113 -1.52 -18.27 -10.67
CA ALA A 113 -1.35 -19.45 -9.84
C ALA A 113 -2.07 -19.38 -8.47
N LYS A 114 -2.66 -18.24 -8.07
CA LYS A 114 -3.41 -18.17 -6.80
C LYS A 114 -4.65 -19.07 -6.89
N PRO A 115 -4.87 -19.99 -5.94
CA PRO A 115 -6.11 -20.75 -5.88
C PRO A 115 -7.30 -19.78 -5.73
N ASN A 116 -8.35 -19.97 -6.54
CA ASN A 116 -9.61 -19.28 -6.33
C ASN A 116 -10.25 -19.81 -5.05
N PHE A 117 -10.04 -19.11 -3.93
CA PHE A 117 -10.90 -19.24 -2.77
C PHE A 117 -12.20 -18.49 -3.05
N SER A 118 -13.03 -19.07 -3.94
CA SER A 118 -14.42 -18.67 -4.05
C SER A 118 -15.08 -19.02 -2.73
N ASN A 119 -15.26 -18.03 -1.85
CA ASN A 119 -16.22 -18.14 -0.77
C ASN A 119 -17.60 -18.13 -1.40
N SER A 120 -18.08 -19.32 -1.77
CA SER A 120 -19.50 -19.59 -1.85
C SER A 120 -20.05 -19.53 -0.43
N LYS A 121 -20.73 -18.43 -0.08
CA LYS A 121 -21.92 -18.37 0.77
C LYS A 121 -22.49 -16.96 0.83
#